data_AF-A0A5K1B5Q2-F1
#
_entry.id   AF-A0A5K1B5Q2-F1
#
_cell.length_a   1.000
_cell.length_b   1.000
_cell.length_c   1.000
_cell.angle_alpha   90.00
_cell.angle_beta   90.00
_cell.angle_gamma   90.00
#
_symmetry.space_group_name_H-M   'P 1'
#
loop_
_entity.id
_entity.type
_entity.pdbx_description
1 polymer ?
#
loop_
_entity_poly.entity_id
_entity_poly.type
_entity_poly.pdbx_seq_one_letter_code
_entity_poly.pdbx_strand_id
1 'polypeptide(L)'
;IENQSTFLPIRFRQVNGTDDSWRPLPVNSAVPFFWEDLGRQRLIEVMIDGAGSMETVKCNIDEPSDPRPLHFSSSSSRALCVSVLKEESLNVVKFTDWTPSNNVLPVMPRRFEYLPQLSMVNHKESPSDCTFEFHVIIELAELGLSVIDHTPEEIIYLSVQNFLLTYSTDMGSRIS
;
A
#
# COMPACT_ATOMS: atom_id res chain seq x y z
N ILE A 1 -2.48 -1.24 0.11
CA ILE A 1 -3.36 -1.47 1.27
C ILE A 1 -4.80 -1.44 0.77
N GLU A 2 -5.58 -2.46 1.10
CA GLU A 2 -6.95 -2.65 0.62
C GLU A 2 -7.91 -2.75 1.78
N ASN A 3 -9.02 -2.03 1.69
CA ASN A 3 -10.17 -2.22 2.56
C ASN A 3 -11.25 -2.96 1.78
N GLN A 4 -11.36 -4.26 2.04
CA GLN A 4 -12.40 -5.14 1.50
C GLN A 4 -13.55 -5.35 2.52
N SER A 5 -13.60 -4.55 3.59
CA SER A 5 -14.78 -4.49 4.45
C SER A 5 -15.97 -3.93 3.68
N THR A 6 -17.14 -4.47 3.95
CA THR A 6 -18.41 -4.01 3.38
C THR A 6 -19.04 -2.85 4.16
N PHE A 7 -18.60 -2.60 5.39
CA PHE A 7 -19.26 -1.64 6.28
C PHE A 7 -18.34 -0.85 7.22
N LEU A 8 -17.03 -1.10 7.23
CA LEU A 8 -16.05 -0.40 8.08
C LEU A 8 -15.11 0.46 7.22
N PRO A 9 -15.39 1.76 7.04
CA PRO A 9 -14.35 2.69 6.62
C PRO A 9 -13.27 2.76 7.70
N ILE A 10 -12.00 2.82 7.28
CA ILE A 10 -10.87 2.93 8.21
C ILE A 10 -10.03 4.15 7.88
N ARG A 11 -9.21 4.55 8.85
CA ARG A 11 -8.08 5.44 8.64
C ARG A 11 -6.82 4.74 9.05
N PHE A 12 -5.73 5.05 8.37
CA PHE A 12 -4.43 4.48 8.69
C PHE A 12 -3.32 5.51 8.51
N ARG A 13 -2.24 5.36 9.30
CA ARG A 13 -0.98 6.10 9.14
C ARG A 13 0.19 5.26 9.61
N GLN A 14 1.42 5.69 9.30
CA GLN A 14 2.60 5.11 9.95
C GLN A 14 2.59 5.47 11.44
N VAL A 15 2.97 4.52 12.29
CA VAL A 15 3.06 4.72 13.75
C VAL A 15 3.96 5.91 14.09
N ASN A 16 3.53 6.70 15.09
CA ASN A 16 4.15 7.97 15.48
C ASN A 16 4.05 9.02 14.37
N GLY A 17 3.01 8.93 13.54
CA GLY A 17 2.58 9.98 12.63
C GLY A 17 1.97 11.16 13.39
N THR A 18 1.87 12.30 12.71
CA THR A 18 1.12 13.47 13.15
C THR A 18 -0.37 13.30 12.83
N ASP A 19 -1.26 14.10 13.40
CA ASP A 19 -2.71 13.93 13.21
C ASP A 19 -3.20 14.25 11.80
N ASP A 20 -2.43 15.01 11.04
CA ASP A 20 -2.64 15.28 9.61
C ASP A 20 -2.18 14.11 8.70
N SER A 21 -1.43 13.12 9.21
CA SER A 21 -0.99 11.98 8.39
C SER A 21 -1.98 10.82 8.31
N TRP A 22 -3.14 10.94 8.98
CA TRP A 22 -4.24 9.98 8.85
C TRP A 22 -4.80 9.99 7.43
N ARG A 23 -4.67 8.87 6.73
CA ARG A 23 -5.28 8.67 5.41
C ARG A 23 -6.59 7.91 5.52
N PRO A 24 -7.69 8.41 4.93
CA PRO A 24 -8.93 7.66 4.87
C PRO A 24 -8.83 6.51 3.86
N LEU A 25 -9.46 5.39 4.18
CA LEU A 25 -9.61 4.24 3.31
C LEU A 25 -11.08 3.76 3.35
N PRO A 26 -11.92 4.22 2.41
CA PRO A 26 -13.32 3.81 2.29
C PRO A 26 -13.48 2.30 2.13
N VAL A 27 -14.70 1.82 2.33
CA VAL A 27 -15.09 0.43 2.01
C VAL A 27 -14.83 0.11 0.54
N ASN A 28 -14.42 -1.14 0.26
CA ASN A 28 -14.11 -1.64 -1.09
C ASN A 28 -13.14 -0.76 -1.88
N SER A 29 -12.11 -0.20 -1.22
CA SER A 29 -11.12 0.67 -1.85
C SER A 29 -9.70 0.21 -1.58
N ALA A 30 -8.76 0.65 -2.42
CA ALA A 30 -7.35 0.32 -2.32
C ALA A 30 -6.50 1.56 -2.57
N VAL A 31 -5.39 1.67 -1.84
CA VAL A 31 -4.40 2.73 -2.02
C VAL A 31 -2.99 2.16 -1.92
N PRO A 32 -2.03 2.67 -2.72
CA PRO A 32 -0.62 2.37 -2.50
C PRO A 32 -0.16 2.97 -1.17
N PHE A 33 0.82 2.33 -0.54
CA PHE A 33 1.42 2.81 0.70
C PHE A 33 2.94 2.69 0.62
N PHE A 34 3.61 3.73 1.06
CA PHE A 34 5.05 3.77 1.23
C PHE A 34 5.34 4.29 2.64
N TRP A 35 6.40 3.79 3.25
CA TRP A 35 6.88 4.32 4.53
C TRP A 35 7.27 5.79 4.35
N GLU A 36 6.62 6.68 5.11
CA GLU A 36 6.79 8.12 5.00
C GLU A 36 8.12 8.57 5.62
N ASP A 37 8.49 7.92 6.74
CA ASP A 37 9.72 8.19 7.47
C ASP A 37 10.41 6.85 7.78
N LEU A 38 11.56 6.63 7.15
CA LEU A 38 12.36 5.41 7.32
C LEU A 38 13.02 5.31 8.70
N GLY A 39 13.12 6.43 9.45
CA GLY A 39 13.60 6.45 10.83
C GLY A 39 12.52 6.08 11.85
N ARG A 40 11.24 6.10 11.47
CA ARG A 40 10.13 5.68 12.32
C ARG A 40 9.91 4.18 12.26
N GLN A 41 9.14 3.69 13.23
CA GLN A 41 8.77 2.29 13.27
C GLN A 41 7.98 1.92 12.01
N ARG A 42 8.35 0.81 11.36
CA ARG A 42 7.66 0.25 10.19
C ARG A 42 6.42 -0.54 10.60
N LEU A 43 5.51 0.14 11.29
CA LEU A 43 4.19 -0.35 11.64
C LEU A 43 3.17 0.69 11.18
N ILE A 44 1.99 0.22 10.80
CA ILE A 44 0.85 1.11 10.61
C ILE A 44 -0.02 1.08 11.86
N GLU A 45 -0.64 2.21 12.17
CA GLU A 45 -1.75 2.31 13.10
C GLU A 45 -3.05 2.47 12.33
N VAL A 46 -4.09 1.78 12.78
CA VAL A 46 -5.38 1.68 12.09
C VAL A 46 -6.49 2.03 13.06
N MET A 47 -7.47 2.81 12.59
CA MET A 47 -8.65 3.22 13.35
C MET A 47 -9.90 3.04 12.49
N ILE A 48 -11.01 2.66 13.11
CA ILE A 48 -12.32 2.60 12.42
C ILE A 48 -12.92 4.00 12.42
N ASP A 49 -13.28 4.52 11.23
CA ASP A 49 -13.87 5.84 11.11
C ASP A 49 -15.31 5.84 11.65
N GLY A 50 -15.68 6.89 12.41
CA GLY A 50 -17.03 7.03 12.97
C GLY A 50 -17.35 6.20 14.22
N ALA A 51 -16.38 5.47 14.81
CA ALA A 51 -16.60 4.65 16.00
C ALA A 51 -16.76 5.42 17.33
N GLY A 52 -16.69 6.76 17.33
CA GLY A 52 -16.78 7.60 18.54
C GLY A 52 -15.62 7.42 19.54
N SER A 53 -14.75 6.44 19.29
CA SER A 53 -13.57 6.08 20.05
C SER A 53 -12.34 6.33 19.17
N MET A 54 -11.32 7.02 19.70
CA MET A 54 -10.00 7.19 19.06
C MET A 54 -9.09 5.97 19.27
N GLU A 55 -9.67 4.78 19.32
CA GLU A 55 -8.89 3.58 19.51
C GLU A 55 -8.17 3.17 18.23
N THR A 56 -6.85 3.05 18.36
CA THR A 56 -5.96 2.66 17.27
C THR A 56 -5.34 1.31 17.55
N VAL A 57 -5.21 0.47 16.53
CA VAL A 57 -4.50 -0.81 16.61
C VAL A 57 -3.28 -0.78 15.70
N LYS A 58 -2.14 -1.26 16.21
CA LYS A 58 -0.87 -1.32 15.46
C LYS A 58 -0.75 -2.64 14.71
N CYS A 59 -0.32 -2.58 13.46
CA CYS A 59 -0.15 -3.72 12.58
C CYS A 59 1.24 -3.69 11.93
N ASN A 60 1.95 -4.83 11.98
CA ASN A 60 3.09 -5.07 11.09
C ASN A 60 2.57 -5.50 9.72
N ILE A 61 3.04 -4.83 8.67
CA ILE A 61 2.68 -5.07 7.27
C ILE A 61 3.89 -5.42 6.38
N ASP A 62 5.08 -5.51 6.97
CA ASP A 62 6.29 -5.91 6.25
C ASP A 62 6.39 -7.42 6.06
N GLU A 63 5.76 -8.18 6.95
CA GLU A 63 5.78 -9.63 6.94
C GLU A 63 4.42 -10.20 6.55
N PRO A 64 4.38 -11.23 5.68
CA PRO A 64 3.16 -11.96 5.40
C PRO A 64 2.56 -12.53 6.68
N SER A 65 1.25 -12.41 6.82
CA SER A 65 0.53 -12.89 8.00
C SER A 65 -0.86 -13.37 7.64
N ASP A 66 -1.26 -14.46 8.29
CA ASP A 66 -2.61 -15.00 8.19
C ASP A 66 -3.65 -13.99 8.69
N PRO A 67 -4.91 -14.10 8.20
CA PRO A 67 -6.03 -13.32 8.71
C PRO A 67 -6.12 -13.39 10.23
N ARG A 68 -5.93 -12.24 10.89
CA ARG A 68 -6.05 -12.08 12.34
C ARG A 68 -7.06 -10.99 12.70
N PRO A 69 -7.90 -11.20 13.72
CA PRO A 69 -8.81 -10.16 14.19
C PRO A 69 -8.02 -9.02 14.85
N LEU A 70 -8.45 -7.80 14.58
CA LEU A 70 -8.03 -6.61 15.30
C LEU A 70 -8.97 -6.41 16.48
N HIS A 71 -8.39 -6.41 17.67
CA HIS A 71 -9.13 -6.20 18.90
C HIS A 71 -9.25 -4.70 19.18
N PHE A 72 -10.44 -4.16 18.94
CA PHE A 72 -10.87 -2.85 19.43
C PHE A 72 -11.70 -3.07 20.71
N SER A 73 -11.42 -2.31 21.77
CA SER A 73 -12.04 -2.32 23.10
C SER A 73 -13.54 -2.00 23.10
N SER A 74 -14.08 -1.41 22.03
CA SER A 74 -15.50 -1.09 21.94
C SER A 74 -16.37 -2.34 21.88
N SER A 75 -17.23 -2.53 22.88
CA SER A 75 -18.12 -3.70 23.07
C SER A 75 -19.21 -3.91 22.00
N SER A 76 -19.22 -3.11 20.93
CA SER A 76 -20.15 -3.19 19.79
C SER A 76 -19.46 -3.35 18.43
N SER A 77 -18.13 -3.35 18.36
CA SER A 77 -17.45 -3.26 17.07
C SER A 77 -17.44 -4.60 16.36
N ARG A 78 -18.14 -4.65 15.22
CA ARG A 78 -17.81 -5.52 14.10
C ARG A 78 -16.28 -5.60 14.01
N ALA A 79 -15.74 -6.80 14.21
CA ALA A 79 -14.30 -6.95 14.26
C ALA A 79 -13.74 -6.80 12.85
N LEU A 80 -12.64 -6.06 12.72
CA LEU A 80 -11.90 -5.98 11.47
C LEU A 80 -10.85 -7.08 11.51
N CYS A 81 -10.63 -7.78 10.41
CA CYS A 81 -9.54 -8.73 10.26
C CYS A 81 -8.48 -8.11 9.36
N VAL A 82 -7.21 -8.31 9.69
CA VAL A 82 -6.08 -7.93 8.82
C VAL A 82 -5.34 -9.17 8.36
N SER A 83 -4.97 -9.22 7.09
CA SER A 83 -4.01 -10.17 6.56
C SER A 83 -2.98 -9.44 5.69
N VAL A 84 -1.80 -10.04 5.56
CA VAL A 84 -0.73 -9.53 4.70
C VAL A 84 -0.33 -10.65 3.77
N LEU A 85 -0.56 -10.45 2.49
CA LEU A 85 -0.20 -11.39 1.44
C LEU A 85 1.01 -10.84 0.69
N LYS A 86 1.94 -11.72 0.32
CA LYS A 86 3.03 -11.35 -0.58
C LYS A 86 2.59 -11.61 -2.02
N GLU A 87 2.56 -10.57 -2.83
CA GLU A 87 2.23 -10.63 -4.26
C GLU A 87 3.42 -10.05 -5.03
N GLU A 88 4.16 -10.93 -5.71
CA GLU A 88 5.41 -10.60 -6.41
C GLU A 88 6.45 -9.92 -5.49
N SER A 89 6.68 -8.62 -5.70
CA SER A 89 7.61 -7.77 -4.94
C SER A 89 6.92 -6.89 -3.88
N LEU A 90 5.59 -6.97 -3.77
CA LEU A 90 4.79 -6.12 -2.90
C LEU A 90 4.06 -6.92 -1.82
N ASN A 91 3.77 -6.25 -0.71
CA ASN A 91 2.88 -6.76 0.31
C ASN A 91 1.48 -6.15 0.13
N VAL A 92 0.48 -7.00 -0.06
CA VAL A 92 -0.93 -6.62 -0.11
C VAL A 92 -1.54 -6.82 1.26
N VAL A 93 -1.75 -5.70 1.96
CA VAL A 93 -2.47 -5.66 3.24
C VAL A 93 -3.96 -5.61 2.96
N LYS A 94 -4.73 -6.56 3.48
CA LYS A 94 -6.18 -6.64 3.30
C LYS A 94 -6.89 -6.50 4.63
N PHE A 95 -7.85 -5.59 4.68
CA PHE A 95 -8.79 -5.46 5.79
C PHE A 95 -10.14 -6.05 5.38
N THR A 96 -10.68 -6.96 6.19
CA THR A 96 -11.96 -7.66 5.91
C THR A 96 -12.86 -7.69 7.15
N ASP A 97 -14.14 -7.94 6.94
CA ASP A 97 -15.10 -8.12 8.02
C ASP A 97 -14.83 -9.43 8.76
N TRP A 98 -14.53 -9.37 10.06
CA TRP A 98 -14.40 -10.55 10.88
C TRP A 98 -15.78 -11.14 11.17
N THR A 99 -15.98 -12.37 10.73
CA THR A 99 -17.14 -13.18 11.10
C THR A 99 -16.64 -14.51 11.70
N PRO A 100 -17.28 -15.05 12.74
CA PRO A 100 -16.88 -16.33 13.36
C PRO A 100 -16.83 -17.51 12.38
N SER A 101 -17.51 -17.40 11.23
CA SER A 101 -17.51 -18.39 10.15
C SER A 101 -16.23 -18.41 9.32
N ASN A 102 -15.37 -17.38 9.42
CA ASN A 102 -14.14 -17.27 8.63
C ASN A 102 -12.95 -18.06 9.23
N ASN A 103 -13.17 -18.84 10.29
CA ASN A 103 -12.17 -19.68 10.96
C ASN A 103 -11.77 -20.95 10.16
N VAL A 104 -12.02 -20.99 8.85
CA VAL A 104 -11.65 -22.10 7.97
C VAL A 104 -10.78 -21.57 6.84
N LEU A 105 -9.46 -21.56 7.04
CA LEU A 105 -8.46 -21.42 5.97
C LEU A 105 -8.04 -22.81 5.47
N PRO A 106 -7.55 -23.00 4.23
CA PRO A 106 -7.68 -22.19 3.02
C PRO A 106 -8.24 -23.00 1.84
N VAL A 107 -9.13 -22.44 1.03
CA VAL A 107 -9.31 -22.90 -0.36
C VAL A 107 -9.32 -21.68 -1.26
N MET A 108 -8.28 -21.57 -2.08
CA MET A 108 -8.21 -21.09 -3.47
C MET A 108 -9.30 -20.09 -3.93
N PRO A 109 -8.92 -18.98 -4.59
CA PRO A 109 -9.80 -17.84 -4.83
C PRO A 109 -11.02 -18.25 -5.64
N ARG A 110 -12.19 -18.25 -5.01
CA ARG A 110 -13.44 -18.18 -5.76
C ARG A 110 -13.57 -16.75 -6.26
N ARG A 111 -13.54 -16.63 -7.58
CA ARG A 111 -14.07 -15.50 -8.36
C ARG A 111 -15.17 -14.78 -7.58
N PHE A 112 -15.02 -13.46 -7.45
CA PHE A 112 -16.13 -12.58 -7.11
C PHE A 112 -17.21 -12.73 -8.18
N GLU A 113 -18.24 -13.52 -7.90
CA GLU A 113 -19.47 -13.55 -8.68
C GLU A 113 -20.52 -12.70 -7.97
N TYR A 114 -20.49 -11.39 -8.23
CA TYR A 114 -21.70 -10.57 -8.24
C TYR A 114 -21.56 -9.51 -9.33
N LEU A 115 -21.94 -9.86 -10.56
CA LEU A 115 -22.41 -8.89 -11.54
C LEU A 115 -23.83 -9.32 -11.96
N PRO A 116 -24.81 -8.39 -12.06
CA PRO A 116 -26.16 -8.72 -12.46
C PRO A 116 -26.18 -9.29 -13.88
N GLN A 117 -27.07 -10.24 -14.12
CA GLN A 117 -27.35 -10.84 -15.42
C GLN A 117 -27.45 -9.78 -16.52
N LEU A 118 -26.61 -9.87 -17.55
CA LEU A 118 -26.98 -9.42 -18.89
C LEU A 118 -26.23 -10.26 -19.96
N SER A 119 -27.02 -11.07 -20.68
CA SER A 119 -26.83 -11.60 -22.04
C SER A 119 -25.49 -12.23 -22.46
N MET A 120 -25.56 -13.53 -22.78
CA MET A 120 -24.62 -14.27 -23.65
C MET A 120 -24.23 -13.51 -24.92
N VAL A 121 -22.93 -13.25 -25.10
CA VAL A 121 -22.26 -13.34 -26.42
C VAL A 121 -20.85 -13.90 -26.18
N ASN A 122 -20.53 -14.99 -26.88
CA ASN A 122 -19.22 -15.66 -26.88
C ASN A 122 -18.11 -14.71 -27.34
N HIS A 123 -17.17 -14.37 -26.46
CA HIS A 123 -15.85 -13.89 -26.86
C HIS A 123 -14.78 -14.65 -26.09
N LYS A 124 -13.87 -15.26 -26.87
CA LYS A 124 -12.69 -16.01 -26.42
C LYS A 124 -11.92 -15.22 -25.37
N GLU A 125 -11.66 -15.86 -24.24
CA GLU A 125 -10.73 -15.38 -23.21
C GLU A 125 -9.34 -15.20 -23.85
N SER A 126 -8.86 -13.95 -23.91
CA SER A 126 -7.44 -13.64 -24.04
C SER A 126 -6.80 -13.71 -22.64
N PRO A 127 -5.57 -14.23 -22.49
CA PRO A 127 -4.87 -14.14 -21.22
C PRO A 127 -4.57 -12.67 -20.93
N SER A 128 -5.04 -12.18 -19.78
CA SER A 128 -4.64 -10.89 -19.25
C SER A 128 -3.22 -11.00 -18.69
N ASP A 129 -2.22 -10.91 -19.56
CA ASP A 129 -0.86 -10.58 -19.17
C ASP A 129 -0.86 -9.14 -18.67
N CYS A 130 -0.81 -8.95 -17.35
CA CYS A 130 -0.62 -7.65 -16.75
C CYS A 130 0.89 -7.35 -16.67
N THR A 131 1.51 -7.13 -17.82
CA THR A 131 2.89 -6.63 -17.89
C THR A 131 2.85 -5.13 -17.64
N PHE A 132 3.08 -4.72 -16.38
CA PHE A 132 3.26 -3.31 -16.05
C PHE A 132 4.67 -2.86 -16.49
N GLU A 133 4.73 -2.22 -17.65
CA GLU A 133 5.93 -1.57 -18.17
C GLU A 133 5.95 -0.12 -17.68
N PHE A 134 7.03 0.30 -17.02
CA PHE A 134 7.22 1.70 -16.66
C PHE A 134 8.57 2.23 -17.12
N HIS A 135 8.56 3.48 -17.58
CA HIS A 135 9.71 4.20 -18.08
C HIS A 135 9.81 5.54 -17.40
N VAL A 136 10.99 5.85 -16.86
CA VAL A 136 11.29 7.15 -16.26
C VAL A 136 12.56 7.70 -16.90
N ILE A 137 12.47 8.92 -17.42
CA ILE A 137 13.59 9.69 -17.95
C ILE A 137 13.68 10.98 -17.13
N ILE A 138 14.84 11.23 -16.57
CA ILE A 138 15.16 12.48 -15.88
C ILE A 138 16.31 13.13 -16.64
N GLU A 139 16.04 14.29 -17.22
CA GLU A 139 17.01 15.09 -17.96
C GLU A 139 17.21 16.44 -17.24
N LEU A 140 18.47 16.79 -17.00
CA LEU A 140 18.86 18.01 -16.33
C LEU A 140 19.96 18.69 -17.16
N ALA A 141 19.61 19.81 -17.78
CA ALA A 141 20.51 20.58 -18.64
C ALA A 141 21.68 21.17 -17.83
N GLU A 142 21.38 21.75 -16.67
CA GLU A 142 22.39 22.36 -15.79
C GLU A 142 21.92 22.37 -14.33
N LEU A 143 22.82 22.01 -13.41
CA LEU A 143 22.66 22.12 -11.96
C LEU A 143 23.95 22.65 -11.35
N GLY A 144 23.84 23.72 -10.57
CA GLY A 144 24.93 24.28 -9.77
C GLY A 144 24.54 24.33 -8.30
N LEU A 145 25.43 23.87 -7.42
CA LEU A 145 25.32 23.98 -5.97
C LEU A 145 26.59 24.63 -5.42
N SER A 146 26.42 25.72 -4.67
CA SER A 146 27.50 26.36 -3.93
C SER A 146 27.15 26.38 -2.44
N VAL A 147 28.05 25.87 -1.61
CA VAL A 147 27.99 26.00 -0.16
C VAL A 147 29.16 26.87 0.27
N ILE A 148 28.85 27.93 1.01
CA ILE A 148 29.83 28.86 1.55
C ILE A 148 29.70 28.79 3.07
N ASP A 149 30.76 28.34 3.73
CA ASP A 149 30.93 28.53 5.17
C ASP A 149 31.85 29.73 5.40
N HIS A 150 31.43 30.65 6.27
CA HIS A 150 32.20 31.84 6.63
C HIS A 150 33.05 31.62 7.90
N THR A 151 33.10 30.41 8.46
CA THR A 151 33.89 30.09 9.66
C THR A 151 34.28 28.60 9.75
N PRO A 152 35.47 28.17 9.29
CA PRO A 152 36.48 28.87 8.48
C PRO A 152 35.98 29.14 7.04
N GLU A 153 36.68 29.99 6.26
CA GLU A 153 36.30 30.28 4.87
C GLU A 153 36.47 29.02 3.99
N GLU A 154 35.37 28.28 3.80
CA GLU A 154 35.33 27.07 2.97
C GLU A 154 34.27 27.23 1.89
N ILE A 155 34.65 26.93 0.64
CA ILE A 155 33.77 26.98 -0.52
C ILE A 155 33.75 25.60 -1.15
N ILE A 156 32.55 25.01 -1.22
CA ILE A 156 32.31 23.80 -1.99
C ILE A 156 31.42 24.17 -3.17
N TYR A 157 31.92 23.93 -4.37
CA TYR A 157 31.17 24.12 -5.61
C TYR A 157 31.01 22.78 -6.33
N LEU A 158 29.77 22.45 -6.66
CA LEU A 158 29.39 21.27 -7.44
C LEU A 158 28.60 21.75 -8.66
N SER A 159 29.01 21.32 -9.85
CA SER A 159 28.30 21.60 -11.10
C SER A 159 28.10 20.30 -11.86
N VAL A 160 26.87 20.11 -12.31
CA VAL A 160 26.50 19.02 -13.22
C VAL A 160 25.96 19.66 -14.48
N GLN A 161 26.58 19.35 -15.62
CA GLN A 161 26.10 19.74 -16.93
C GLN A 161 25.68 18.47 -17.67
N ASN A 162 24.50 18.53 -18.30
CA ASN A 162 23.95 17.44 -19.11
C ASN A 162 23.87 16.09 -18.37
N PHE A 163 23.01 16.02 -17.36
CA PHE A 163 22.71 14.77 -16.67
C PHE A 163 21.48 14.10 -17.27
N LEU A 164 21.63 12.81 -17.59
CA LEU A 164 20.56 11.95 -18.08
C LEU A 164 20.52 10.67 -17.23
N LEU A 165 19.37 10.41 -16.62
CA LEU A 165 19.08 9.16 -15.95
C LEU A 165 17.87 8.50 -16.61
N THR A 166 18.06 7.27 -17.05
CA THR A 166 17.01 6.45 -17.66
C THR A 166 16.84 5.19 -16.85
N TYR A 167 15.60 4.91 -16.47
CA TYR A 167 15.23 3.69 -15.79
C TYR A 167 13.97 3.10 -16.43
N SER A 168 14.05 1.82 -16.76
CA SER A 168 12.99 1.07 -17.41
C SER A 168 12.88 -0.31 -16.79
N THR A 169 11.67 -0.81 -16.58
CA THR A 169 11.46 -2.20 -16.19
C THR A 169 10.77 -2.98 -17.27
N ASP A 170 11.51 -3.94 -17.81
CA ASP A 170 11.02 -5.03 -18.66
C ASP A 170 11.98 -6.23 -18.46
N MET A 171 11.68 -7.09 -17.48
CA MET A 171 12.35 -8.38 -17.35
C MET A 171 11.53 -9.43 -18.10
N GLY A 172 11.47 -9.31 -19.41
CA GLY A 172 11.13 -10.43 -20.26
C GLY A 172 12.07 -11.60 -19.95
N SER A 173 11.49 -12.70 -19.44
CA SER A 173 12.13 -14.00 -19.37
C SER A 173 12.50 -14.46 -20.79
N ARG A 174 13.68 -14.04 -21.27
CA ARG A 174 14.28 -14.53 -22.51
C ARG A 174 15.78 -14.32 -22.48
N ILE A 175 16.44 -15.02 -21.56
CA ILE A 175 17.85 -15.40 -21.73
C ILE A 175 17.94 -16.91 -21.58
N SER A 176 18.02 -17.54 -22.76
CA SER A 176 18.42 -18.90 -23.15
C SER A 176 17.91 -20.11 -22.38
#